data_AF-A0A9W6HJH0-F1
#
_entry.id   AF-A0A9W6HJH0-F1
#
_cell.length_a   1.000
_cell.length_b   1.000
_cell.length_c   1.000
_cell.angle_alpha   90.00
_cell.angle_beta   90.00
_cell.angle_gamma   90.00
#
_symmetry.space_group_name_H-M   'P 1'
#
loop_
_entity.id
_entity.type
_entity.pdbx_description
1 polymer ?
#
loop_
_entity_poly.entity_id
_entity_poly.type
_entity_poly.pdbx_seq_one_letter_code
_entity_poly.pdbx_strand_id
1 'polypeptide(L)'
;MKVDVRTIDGQAMSASAASESVGSTLRIAPAFVATAVDESTGVETTIEAHYSASRGRYIITTIVNRAIADDFNEDRLKHAAPQAILQVAIPHCVALQLDDDPNASWTTVADLTTAEGRIIPPWMAQAVVKRGMKGERWEVIEILYGTAALADLPPVKLIALELDVPERTASDWVQKARAAGWLVGMTSNVGRPAGA
;
A
#
# COMPACT_ATOMS: atom_id res chain seq x y z
N MET A 1 -4.84 -14.51 4.72
CA MET A 1 -3.67 -14.55 5.61
C MET A 1 -3.79 -13.41 6.60
N LYS A 2 -3.69 -13.68 7.90
CA LYS A 2 -3.66 -12.63 8.93
C LYS A 2 -2.21 -12.24 9.18
N VAL A 3 -1.93 -10.93 9.20
CA VAL A 3 -0.60 -10.38 9.43
C VAL A 3 -0.68 -9.43 10.61
N ASP A 4 0.18 -9.61 11.61
CA ASP A 4 0.40 -8.63 12.67
C ASP A 4 1.44 -7.63 12.18
N VAL A 5 1.14 -6.33 12.25
CA VAL A 5 2.02 -5.26 11.74
C VAL A 5 2.39 -4.34 12.89
N ARG A 6 3.69 -4.14 13.06
CA ARG A 6 4.26 -3.36 14.15
C ARG A 6 5.32 -2.40 13.65
N THR A 7 5.55 -1.35 14.43
CA THR A 7 6.73 -0.50 14.28
C THR A 7 8.00 -1.29 14.66
N ILE A 8 9.19 -0.78 14.30
CA ILE A 8 10.47 -1.43 14.63
C ILE A 8 10.73 -1.53 16.13
N ASP A 9 10.19 -0.61 16.93
CA ASP A 9 10.23 -0.67 18.39
C ASP A 9 9.14 -1.58 19.01
N GLY A 10 8.34 -2.26 18.18
CA GLY A 10 7.40 -3.30 18.61
C GLY A 10 6.01 -2.81 19.03
N GLN A 11 5.68 -1.54 18.76
CA GLN A 11 4.35 -0.98 19.00
C GLN A 11 3.39 -1.39 17.88
N ALA A 12 2.09 -1.44 18.18
CA ALA A 12 1.07 -1.66 17.16
C ALA A 12 1.14 -0.57 16.09
N MET A 13 1.08 -0.95 14.82
CA MET A 13 1.08 0.00 13.71
C MET A 13 -0.19 0.87 13.75
N SER A 14 -0.02 2.18 13.53
CA SER A 14 -1.11 3.15 13.45
C SER A 14 -0.69 4.35 12.61
N ALA A 15 -1.63 5.24 12.28
CA ALA A 15 -1.37 6.41 11.46
C ALA A 15 -0.28 7.35 12.03
N SER A 16 -0.08 7.39 13.36
CA SER A 16 0.97 8.22 13.96
C SER A 16 2.39 7.72 13.66
N ALA A 17 2.55 6.44 13.32
CA ALA A 17 3.83 5.89 12.90
C ALA A 17 4.19 6.28 11.45
N ALA A 18 3.21 6.77 10.66
CA ALA A 18 3.42 7.23 9.31
C ALA A 18 4.00 8.65 9.28
N SER A 19 5.34 8.74 9.38
CA SER A 19 6.06 10.01 9.51
C SER A 19 6.74 10.51 8.23
N GLU A 20 6.93 9.64 7.23
CA GLU A 20 7.62 10.01 5.99
C GLU A 20 6.60 10.36 4.90
N SER A 21 6.73 11.53 4.29
CA SER A 21 5.84 11.95 3.20
C SER A 21 6.20 11.25 1.89
N VAL A 22 5.19 10.75 1.18
CA VAL A 22 5.32 10.23 -0.19
C VAL A 22 4.32 10.96 -1.07
N GLY A 23 4.82 11.76 -1.99
CA GLY A 23 3.96 12.65 -2.77
C GLY A 23 3.38 13.78 -1.92
N SER A 24 2.23 14.30 -2.33
CA SER A 24 1.55 15.41 -1.67
C SER A 24 0.54 14.98 -0.61
N THR A 25 -0.07 13.80 -0.77
CA THR A 25 -1.23 13.39 0.04
C THR A 25 -0.95 12.23 1.01
N LEU A 26 0.14 11.50 0.83
CA LEU A 26 0.41 10.29 1.62
C LEU A 26 1.53 10.50 2.63
N ARG A 27 1.36 9.88 3.79
CA ARG A 27 2.45 9.57 4.72
C ARG A 27 2.58 8.07 4.88
N ILE A 28 3.81 7.64 5.11
CA ILE A 28 4.13 6.23 5.30
C ILE A 28 4.99 6.02 6.54
N ALA A 29 4.87 4.84 7.15
CA ALA A 29 5.83 4.42 8.16
C ALA A 29 7.20 4.19 7.46
N PRO A 30 8.30 4.80 7.93
CA PRO A 30 9.59 4.66 7.25
C PRO A 30 10.07 3.20 7.22
N ALA A 31 9.67 2.41 8.22
CA ALA A 31 9.93 0.99 8.28
C ALA A 31 8.98 0.29 9.26
N PHE A 32 8.85 -1.04 9.12
CA PHE A 32 7.95 -1.85 9.93
C PHE A 32 8.38 -3.32 10.02
N VAL A 33 7.80 -4.02 10.99
CA VAL A 33 7.89 -5.48 11.15
C VAL A 33 6.51 -6.07 10.90
N ALA A 34 6.45 -7.12 10.09
CA ALA A 34 5.20 -7.83 9.80
C ALA A 34 5.38 -9.33 10.03
N THR A 35 4.47 -9.92 10.81
CA THR A 35 4.49 -11.33 11.16
C THR A 35 3.22 -12.02 10.68
N ALA A 36 3.39 -13.10 9.92
CA ALA A 36 2.30 -13.96 9.49
C ALA A 36 2.49 -15.36 10.07
N VAL A 37 1.39 -15.93 10.58
CA VAL A 37 1.36 -17.31 11.04
C VAL A 37 0.57 -18.13 10.04
N ASP A 38 1.21 -19.17 9.50
CA ASP A 38 0.54 -20.17 8.68
C ASP A 38 0.39 -21.47 9.49
N GLU A 39 -0.80 -21.66 10.05
CA GLU A 39 -1.14 -22.84 10.83
C GLU A 39 -1.12 -24.13 9.99
N SER A 40 -1.35 -24.04 8.68
CA SER A 40 -1.36 -25.21 7.80
C SER A 40 0.02 -25.78 7.55
N THR A 41 1.06 -24.93 7.58
CA THR A 41 2.46 -25.32 7.46
C THR A 41 3.19 -25.35 8.82
N GLY A 42 2.61 -24.77 9.87
CA GLY A 42 3.25 -24.69 11.19
C GLY A 42 4.48 -23.78 11.17
N VAL A 43 4.46 -22.73 10.35
CA VAL A 43 5.56 -21.76 10.20
C VAL A 43 5.06 -20.35 10.48
N GLU A 44 5.78 -19.65 11.34
CA GLU A 44 5.68 -18.22 11.52
C GLU A 44 6.76 -17.53 10.67
N THR A 45 6.35 -16.60 9.81
CA THR A 45 7.27 -15.79 8.99
C THR A 45 7.20 -14.35 9.45
N THR A 46 8.34 -13.77 9.84
CA THR A 46 8.48 -12.36 10.17
C THR A 46 9.37 -11.67 9.15
N ILE A 47 8.93 -10.54 8.63
CA ILE A 47 9.72 -9.67 7.75
C ILE A 47 9.96 -8.33 8.41
N GLU A 48 11.12 -7.74 8.12
CA GLU A 48 11.41 -6.33 8.39
C GLU A 48 11.57 -5.60 7.06
N ALA A 49 10.82 -4.53 6.87
CA ALA A 49 10.80 -3.77 5.62
C ALA A 49 11.10 -2.29 5.87
N HIS A 50 11.97 -1.72 5.03
CA HIS A 50 12.36 -0.30 5.07
C HIS A 50 12.01 0.37 3.76
N TYR A 51 11.44 1.56 3.82
CA TYR A 51 11.17 2.34 2.63
C TYR A 51 12.49 2.84 2.02
N SER A 52 12.58 2.74 0.69
CA SER A 52 13.72 3.23 -0.08
C SER A 52 13.23 4.26 -1.08
N ALA A 53 13.44 5.54 -0.79
CA ALA A 53 13.06 6.64 -1.67
C ALA A 53 13.70 6.53 -3.07
N SER A 54 14.95 6.05 -3.16
CA SER A 54 15.62 5.84 -4.45
C SER A 54 14.99 4.72 -5.29
N ARG A 55 14.28 3.79 -4.66
CA ARG A 55 13.54 2.71 -5.33
C ARG A 55 12.02 2.93 -5.35
N GLY A 56 11.53 3.98 -4.70
CA GLY A 56 10.10 4.30 -4.57
C GLY A 56 9.24 3.20 -3.94
N ARG A 57 9.82 2.36 -3.06
CA ARG A 57 9.12 1.21 -2.44
C ARG A 57 9.77 0.71 -1.16
N TYR A 58 9.03 -0.12 -0.42
CA TYR A 58 9.58 -0.91 0.68
C TYR A 58 10.50 -2.03 0.17
N ILE A 59 11.61 -2.22 0.87
CA ILE A 59 12.58 -3.27 0.65
C ILE A 59 12.60 -4.15 1.90
N ILE A 60 12.37 -5.45 1.71
CA ILE A 60 12.55 -6.43 2.78
C ILE A 60 14.05 -6.54 3.07
N THR A 61 14.43 -6.23 4.29
CA THR A 61 15.81 -6.24 4.77
C THR A 61 16.12 -7.49 5.60
N THR A 62 15.11 -8.02 6.28
CA THR A 62 15.22 -9.21 7.13
C THR A 62 14.04 -10.14 6.89
N ILE A 63 14.31 -11.45 6.86
CA ILE A 63 13.29 -12.50 6.88
C ILE A 63 13.69 -13.50 7.97
N VAL A 64 12.79 -13.74 8.91
CA VAL A 64 12.94 -14.75 9.97
C VAL A 64 11.81 -15.75 9.84
N ASN A 65 12.15 -17.03 9.71
CA ASN A 65 11.19 -18.12 9.77
C ASN A 65 11.37 -18.85 11.10
N ARG A 66 10.26 -19.08 11.81
CA ARG A 66 10.22 -19.83 13.05
C ARG A 66 9.26 -21.00 12.87
N ALA A 67 9.74 -22.21 13.11
CA ALA A 67 8.88 -23.38 13.25
C ALA A 67 8.05 -23.22 14.53
N ILE A 68 6.74 -23.41 14.43
CA ILE A 68 5.82 -23.39 15.56
C ILE A 68 5.11 -24.74 15.78
N ALA A 69 5.32 -25.69 14.86
CA ALA A 69 4.85 -27.06 14.99
C ALA A 69 5.98 -28.00 15.42
N ASP A 70 5.65 -28.99 16.26
CA ASP A 70 6.61 -29.97 16.79
C ASP A 70 7.08 -30.99 15.74
N ASP A 71 6.37 -31.10 14.62
CA ASP A 71 6.63 -32.03 13.51
C ASP A 71 7.25 -31.34 12.29
N PHE A 72 7.92 -30.20 12.51
CA PHE A 72 8.41 -29.35 11.44
C PHE A 72 9.28 -30.10 10.42
N ASN A 73 9.00 -29.83 9.14
CA ASN A 73 9.79 -30.30 8.00
C ASN A 73 10.33 -29.07 7.23
N GLU A 74 11.62 -29.08 6.89
CA GLU A 74 12.31 -28.06 6.11
C GLU A 74 11.66 -27.72 4.77
N ASP A 75 10.98 -28.68 4.13
CA ASP A 75 10.21 -28.43 2.90
C ASP A 75 9.12 -27.36 3.09
N ARG A 76 8.59 -27.21 4.31
CA ARG A 76 7.55 -26.23 4.63
C ARG A 76 8.04 -24.78 4.52
N LEU A 77 9.35 -24.53 4.65
CA LEU A 77 9.94 -23.19 4.45
C LEU A 77 9.78 -22.67 3.01
N LYS A 78 9.63 -23.58 2.03
CA LYS A 78 9.42 -23.21 0.63
C LYS A 78 8.09 -22.48 0.40
N HIS A 79 7.16 -22.56 1.37
CA HIS A 79 5.85 -21.92 1.30
C HIS A 79 5.77 -20.57 2.01
N ALA A 80 6.85 -20.12 2.68
CA ALA A 80 6.90 -18.76 3.20
C ALA A 80 6.75 -17.77 2.03
N ALA A 81 5.78 -16.86 2.13
CA ALA A 81 5.48 -15.87 1.09
C ALA A 81 5.78 -14.43 1.58
N PRO A 82 7.07 -14.04 1.77
CA PRO A 82 7.45 -12.70 2.22
C PRO A 82 6.78 -11.57 1.42
N GLN A 83 6.66 -11.74 0.11
CA GLN A 83 5.99 -10.75 -0.75
C GLN A 83 4.50 -10.61 -0.41
N ALA A 84 3.78 -11.71 -0.19
CA ALA A 84 2.37 -11.65 0.19
C ALA A 84 2.20 -10.98 1.56
N ILE A 85 3.12 -11.21 2.49
CA ILE A 85 3.11 -10.56 3.82
C ILE A 85 3.29 -9.06 3.66
N LEU A 86 4.25 -8.64 2.83
CA LEU A 86 4.49 -7.23 2.52
C LEU A 86 3.23 -6.57 1.94
N GLN A 87 2.57 -7.20 0.96
CA GLN A 87 1.36 -6.69 0.33
C GLN A 87 0.21 -6.48 1.33
N VAL A 88 0.03 -7.42 2.26
CA VAL A 88 -1.01 -7.32 3.30
C VAL A 88 -0.64 -6.29 4.38
N ALA A 89 0.65 -6.13 4.69
CA ALA A 89 1.09 -5.21 5.72
C ALA A 89 0.99 -3.73 5.30
N ILE A 90 1.25 -3.42 4.03
CA ILE A 90 1.40 -2.03 3.55
C ILE A 90 0.17 -1.14 3.79
N PRO A 91 -1.09 -1.59 3.63
CA PRO A 91 -2.25 -0.78 3.99
C PRO A 91 -2.23 -0.27 5.44
N HIS A 92 -1.61 -0.98 6.38
CA HIS A 92 -1.45 -0.53 7.76
C HIS A 92 -0.35 0.55 7.91
N CYS A 93 0.60 0.58 6.98
CA CYS A 93 1.76 1.48 7.00
C CYS A 93 1.56 2.76 6.18
N VAL A 94 0.45 2.89 5.45
CA VAL A 94 0.11 4.07 4.65
C VAL A 94 -1.02 4.83 5.32
N ALA A 95 -0.79 6.10 5.60
CA ALA A 95 -1.76 7.02 6.19
C ALA A 95 -2.06 8.18 5.24
N LEU A 96 -3.30 8.65 5.28
CA LEU A 96 -3.77 9.77 4.49
C LEU A 96 -4.81 10.59 5.26
N GLN A 97 -5.04 11.82 4.80
CA GLN A 97 -6.17 12.66 5.20
C GLN A 97 -7.13 12.76 4.00
N LEU A 98 -8.42 12.57 4.24
CA LEU A 98 -9.48 12.71 3.21
C LEU A 98 -10.25 14.02 3.33
N ASP A 99 -9.91 14.84 4.34
CA ASP A 99 -10.53 16.12 4.63
C ASP A 99 -9.46 17.21 4.55
N ASP A 100 -9.83 18.35 3.98
CA ASP A 100 -8.98 19.53 3.82
C ASP A 100 -8.77 20.30 5.14
N ASP A 101 -9.47 19.94 6.23
CA ASP A 101 -9.22 20.48 7.57
C ASP A 101 -7.77 20.18 8.00
N PRO A 102 -6.94 21.20 8.30
CA PRO A 102 -5.59 21.00 8.82
C PRO A 102 -5.52 20.17 10.11
N ASN A 103 -6.63 20.07 10.85
CA ASN A 103 -6.76 19.25 12.06
C ASN A 103 -7.40 17.88 11.81
N ALA A 104 -7.69 17.51 10.56
CA ALA A 104 -8.22 16.20 10.22
C ALA A 104 -7.31 15.09 10.74
N SER A 105 -7.88 14.03 11.29
CA SER A 105 -7.10 12.88 11.75
C SER A 105 -6.51 12.12 10.56
N TRP A 106 -5.23 11.77 10.65
CA TRP A 106 -4.64 10.79 9.75
C TRP A 106 -5.25 9.42 10.03
N THR A 107 -5.63 8.72 8.97
CA THR A 107 -6.22 7.37 9.04
C THR A 107 -5.41 6.44 8.14
N THR A 108 -5.20 5.18 8.56
CA THR A 108 -4.50 4.22 7.70
C THR A 108 -5.41 3.71 6.58
N VAL A 109 -4.81 3.29 5.47
CA VAL A 109 -5.57 2.64 4.37
C VAL A 109 -6.28 1.37 4.87
N ALA A 110 -5.67 0.63 5.78
CA ALA A 110 -6.29 -0.53 6.42
C ALA A 110 -7.57 -0.17 7.19
N ASP A 111 -7.57 0.95 7.92
CA ASP A 111 -8.76 1.40 8.67
C ASP A 111 -9.91 1.79 7.73
N LEU A 112 -9.61 2.45 6.61
CA LEU A 112 -10.61 2.84 5.60
C LEU A 112 -11.23 1.60 4.93
N THR A 113 -10.39 0.66 4.51
CA THR A 113 -10.82 -0.55 3.82
C THR A 113 -11.57 -1.53 4.72
N THR A 114 -11.32 -1.53 6.02
CA THR A 114 -12.09 -2.35 6.98
C THR A 114 -13.43 -1.72 7.35
N ALA A 115 -13.52 -0.39 7.42
CA ALA A 115 -14.74 0.32 7.77
C ALA A 115 -15.76 0.39 6.60
N GLU A 116 -15.31 0.72 5.40
CA GLU A 116 -16.20 0.96 4.23
C GLU A 116 -15.93 0.04 3.03
N GLY A 117 -14.90 -0.82 3.10
CA GLY A 117 -14.54 -1.71 1.99
C GLY A 117 -13.87 -1.02 0.80
N ARG A 118 -13.61 0.29 0.90
CA ARG A 118 -12.98 1.12 -0.13
C ARG A 118 -11.97 2.08 0.50
N ILE A 119 -11.02 2.53 -0.30
CA ILE A 119 -10.06 3.56 0.11
C ILE A 119 -10.69 4.94 -0.07
N ILE A 120 -11.39 5.13 -1.19
CA ILE A 120 -12.03 6.40 -1.55
C ILE A 120 -13.53 6.32 -1.25
N PRO A 121 -14.08 7.22 -0.42
CA PRO A 121 -15.50 7.28 -0.15
C PRO A 121 -16.33 7.44 -1.45
N PRO A 122 -17.54 6.83 -1.54
CA PRO A 122 -18.33 6.87 -2.77
C PRO A 122 -18.65 8.28 -3.28
N TRP A 123 -18.87 9.24 -2.37
CA TRP A 123 -19.17 10.62 -2.73
C TRP A 123 -17.98 11.31 -3.43
N MET A 124 -16.76 11.01 -3.00
CA MET A 124 -15.53 11.55 -3.57
C MET A 124 -15.23 10.89 -4.92
N ALA A 125 -15.39 9.57 -5.01
CA ALA A 125 -15.25 8.83 -6.27
C ALA A 125 -16.20 9.38 -7.35
N GLN A 126 -17.48 9.59 -7.01
CA GLN A 126 -18.46 10.17 -7.93
C GLN A 126 -18.12 11.61 -8.33
N ALA A 127 -17.56 12.42 -7.42
CA ALA A 127 -17.16 13.80 -7.73
C ALA A 127 -16.00 13.84 -8.74
N VAL A 128 -14.99 12.98 -8.56
CA VAL A 128 -13.78 12.94 -9.39
C VAL A 128 -14.04 12.49 -10.84
N VAL A 129 -15.05 11.64 -11.05
CA VAL A 129 -15.43 11.16 -12.39
C VAL A 129 -16.15 12.24 -13.22
N LYS A 130 -16.71 13.29 -12.58
CA LYS A 130 -17.37 14.40 -13.30
C LYS A 130 -16.39 15.19 -14.17
N ARG A 131 -16.86 15.63 -15.35
CA ARG A 131 -16.06 16.46 -16.26
C ARG A 131 -15.67 17.78 -15.58
N GLY A 132 -14.42 18.22 -15.76
CA GLY A 132 -13.93 19.53 -15.29
C GLY A 132 -13.05 19.50 -14.04
N MET A 133 -13.20 18.52 -13.16
CA MET A 133 -12.39 18.39 -11.93
C MET A 133 -10.99 17.91 -12.28
N LYS A 134 -9.94 18.73 -12.09
CA LYS A 134 -8.56 18.32 -12.39
C LYS A 134 -7.74 18.11 -11.12
N GLY A 135 -7.75 19.05 -10.16
CA GLY A 135 -6.93 18.97 -8.95
C GLY A 135 -7.32 17.77 -8.07
N GLU A 136 -8.59 17.72 -7.70
CA GLU A 136 -9.18 16.68 -6.85
C GLU A 136 -9.07 15.30 -7.52
N ARG A 137 -9.13 15.25 -8.85
CA ARG A 137 -8.86 14.01 -9.58
C ARG A 137 -7.43 13.56 -9.38
N TRP A 138 -6.46 14.46 -9.50
CA TRP A 138 -5.05 14.08 -9.39
C TRP A 138 -4.66 13.67 -7.99
N GLU A 139 -5.24 14.30 -6.98
CA GLU A 139 -5.09 13.90 -5.58
C GLU A 139 -5.62 12.47 -5.33
N VAL A 140 -6.84 12.17 -5.77
CA VAL A 140 -7.38 10.81 -5.66
C VAL A 140 -6.57 9.78 -6.44
N ILE A 141 -6.08 10.16 -7.64
CA ILE A 141 -5.20 9.30 -8.43
C ILE A 141 -3.85 9.10 -7.73
N GLU A 142 -3.32 10.12 -7.06
CA GLU A 142 -2.08 10.02 -6.29
C GLU A 142 -2.25 9.07 -5.10
N ILE A 143 -3.32 9.21 -4.32
CA ILE A 143 -3.66 8.30 -3.21
C ILE A 143 -3.69 6.84 -3.68
N LEU A 144 -4.49 6.57 -4.71
CA LEU A 144 -4.68 5.21 -5.22
C LEU A 144 -3.41 4.66 -5.87
N TYR A 145 -2.69 5.50 -6.63
CA TYR A 145 -1.44 5.10 -7.26
C TYR A 145 -0.37 4.77 -6.22
N GLY A 146 -0.15 5.66 -5.25
CA GLY A 146 0.85 5.50 -4.20
C GLY A 146 0.56 4.26 -3.36
N THR A 147 -0.69 4.06 -2.94
CA THR A 147 -1.10 2.87 -2.18
C THR A 147 -0.80 1.58 -2.94
N ALA A 148 -1.22 1.49 -4.21
CA ALA A 148 -0.96 0.30 -5.03
C ALA A 148 0.53 0.10 -5.31
N ALA A 149 1.26 1.16 -5.66
CA ALA A 149 2.67 1.08 -6.00
C ALA A 149 3.52 0.65 -4.80
N LEU A 150 3.24 1.19 -3.61
CA LEU A 150 3.89 0.76 -2.37
C LEU A 150 3.63 -0.72 -2.13
N ALA A 151 2.38 -1.16 -2.26
CA ALA A 151 1.95 -2.55 -2.12
C ALA A 151 2.40 -3.46 -3.28
N ASP A 152 3.19 -2.99 -4.23
CA ASP A 152 3.58 -3.75 -5.43
C ASP A 152 2.38 -4.40 -6.13
N LEU A 153 1.27 -3.67 -6.18
CA LEU A 153 0.03 -4.02 -6.86
C LEU A 153 -0.13 -3.16 -8.13
N PRO A 154 -0.83 -3.63 -9.18
CA PRO A 154 -1.06 -2.84 -10.39
C PRO A 154 -1.93 -1.61 -10.12
N PRO A 155 -1.40 -0.37 -10.22
CA PRO A 155 -2.16 0.84 -9.85
C PRO A 155 -3.40 1.07 -10.73
N VAL A 156 -3.30 0.78 -12.02
CA VAL A 156 -4.40 0.93 -12.98
C VAL A 156 -5.61 0.09 -12.57
N LYS A 157 -5.39 -1.13 -12.05
CA LYS A 157 -6.47 -2.01 -11.62
C LYS A 157 -7.16 -1.49 -10.36
N LEU A 158 -6.38 -1.03 -9.37
CA LEU A 158 -6.94 -0.45 -8.16
C LEU A 158 -7.77 0.81 -8.49
N ILE A 159 -7.24 1.70 -9.33
CA ILE A 159 -7.94 2.92 -9.74
C ILE A 159 -9.25 2.60 -10.48
N ALA A 160 -9.22 1.65 -11.41
CA ALA A 160 -10.40 1.22 -12.15
C ALA A 160 -11.49 0.68 -11.21
N LEU A 161 -11.10 -0.13 -10.23
CA LEU A 161 -12.00 -0.71 -9.23
C LEU A 161 -12.60 0.35 -8.29
N GLU A 162 -11.75 1.18 -7.69
CA GLU A 162 -12.16 2.16 -6.67
C GLU A 162 -13.07 3.24 -7.27
N LEU A 163 -12.80 3.67 -8.50
CA LEU A 163 -13.54 4.74 -9.18
C LEU A 163 -14.64 4.25 -10.11
N ASP A 164 -14.82 2.94 -10.25
CA ASP A 164 -15.78 2.32 -11.18
C ASP A 164 -15.64 2.85 -12.63
N VAL A 165 -14.40 2.86 -13.13
CA VAL A 165 -14.06 3.31 -14.48
C VAL A 165 -13.32 2.23 -15.27
N PRO A 166 -13.37 2.24 -16.62
CA PRO A 166 -12.59 1.32 -17.42
C PRO A 166 -11.07 1.47 -17.19
N GLU A 167 -10.31 0.38 -17.21
CA GLU A 167 -8.84 0.40 -17.05
C GLU A 167 -8.14 1.33 -18.05
N ARG A 168 -8.67 1.48 -19.27
CA ARG A 168 -8.17 2.44 -20.26
C ARG A 168 -8.25 3.89 -19.75
N THR A 169 -9.35 4.25 -19.08
CA THR A 169 -9.55 5.57 -18.49
C THR A 169 -8.59 5.77 -17.31
N ALA A 170 -8.49 4.78 -16.43
CA ALA A 170 -7.53 4.80 -15.32
C ALA A 170 -6.09 4.98 -15.81
N SER A 171 -5.69 4.27 -16.87
CA SER A 171 -4.37 4.39 -17.50
C SER A 171 -4.11 5.79 -18.07
N ASP A 172 -5.07 6.37 -18.80
CA ASP A 172 -4.99 7.75 -19.30
C ASP A 172 -4.85 8.77 -18.15
N TRP A 173 -5.57 8.58 -17.05
CA TRP A 173 -5.48 9.44 -15.87
C TRP A 173 -4.12 9.33 -15.17
N VAL A 174 -3.56 8.12 -15.04
CA VAL A 174 -2.21 7.93 -14.49
C VAL A 174 -1.16 8.63 -15.36
N GLN A 175 -1.27 8.53 -16.69
CA GLN A 175 -0.35 9.22 -17.61
C GLN A 175 -0.43 10.74 -17.46
N LYS A 176 -1.65 11.29 -17.36
CA LYS A 176 -1.88 12.73 -17.18
C LYS A 176 -1.40 13.24 -15.81
N ALA A 177 -1.68 12.50 -14.73
CA ALA A 177 -1.20 12.83 -13.39
C ALA A 177 0.33 12.84 -13.33
N ARG A 178 0.98 11.84 -13.96
CA ARG A 178 2.44 11.78 -14.08
C ARG A 178 3.01 12.95 -14.87
N ALA A 179 2.42 13.27 -16.03
CA ALA A 179 2.85 14.42 -16.85
C ALA A 179 2.67 15.75 -16.11
N ALA A 180 1.69 15.84 -15.21
CA ALA A 180 1.44 17.00 -14.37
C ALA A 180 2.28 17.01 -13.08
N GLY A 181 3.16 16.03 -12.84
CA GLY A 181 4.08 16.00 -11.70
C GLY A 181 3.52 15.44 -10.39
N TRP A 182 2.30 14.92 -10.38
CA TRP A 182 1.66 14.39 -9.16
C TRP A 182 2.25 13.05 -8.69
N LEU A 183 2.87 12.29 -9.58
CA LEU A 183 3.38 10.94 -9.28
C LEU A 183 4.91 10.88 -9.18
N VAL A 184 5.54 12.01 -8.85
CA VAL A 184 7.01 12.11 -8.70
C VAL A 184 7.45 11.28 -7.48
N GLY A 185 8.55 10.52 -7.64
CA GLY A 185 9.07 9.65 -6.59
C GLY A 185 8.32 8.33 -6.41
N MET A 186 7.17 8.14 -7.08
CA MET A 186 6.40 6.89 -7.02
C MET A 186 6.61 6.06 -8.29
N THR A 187 7.02 4.80 -8.10
CA THR A 187 7.29 3.85 -9.18
C THR A 187 6.57 2.53 -8.95
N SER A 188 5.68 2.15 -9.87
CA SER A 188 5.14 0.79 -9.96
C SER A 188 5.98 -0.06 -10.91
N ASN A 189 6.39 -1.25 -10.47
CA ASN A 189 7.04 -2.25 -11.32
C ASN A 189 6.03 -3.14 -12.04
N VAL A 190 4.79 -3.18 -11.56
CA VAL A 190 3.74 -4.03 -12.12
C VAL A 190 3.14 -3.36 -13.35
N GLY A 191 3.18 -4.06 -14.48
CA GLY A 191 2.71 -3.58 -15.78
C GLY A 191 3.76 -2.82 -16.61
N ARG A 192 5.01 -2.72 -16.17
CA ARG A 192 6.11 -2.28 -17.04
C ARG A 192 6.43 -3.43 -18.00
N PRO A 193 6.37 -3.24 -19.34
CA PRO A 193 6.84 -4.27 -20.25
C PRO A 193 8.33 -4.55 -19.92
N ALA A 194 8.69 -5.83 -19.92
CA ALA A 194 10.07 -6.26 -19.74
C ALA A 194 10.89 -5.79 -20.95
N GLY A 195 11.50 -4.60 -20.87
CA GLY A 195 12.39 -4.07 -21.89
C GLY A 195 12.07 -2.62 -22.27
N ALA A 196 12.93 -1.71 -21.84
CA ALA A 196 13.28 -0.48 -22.53
C ALA A 196 14.81 -0.38 -22.53
#